data_AF-A0A8J4FUF2-F1
#
_entry.id   AF-A0A8J4FUF2-F1
#
_cell.length_a   1.000
_cell.length_b   1.000
_cell.length_c   1.000
_cell.angle_alpha   90.00
_cell.angle_beta   90.00
_cell.angle_gamma   90.00
#
_symmetry.space_group_name_H-M   'P 1'
#
loop_
_entity.id
_entity.type
_entity.pdbx_description
1 polymer ?
#
loop_
_entity_poly.entity_id
_entity_poly.type
_entity_poly.pdbx_seq_one_letter_code
_entity_poly.pdbx_strand_id
1 'polypeptide(L)'
;GYGLFNKPNGIVWQGLNGARDAINKVHNTYENRNQLLSYAVSYDHKLAFQHWRADTVERGGSKRAQSIEGLGLVCFNEHLQIRDIYTFVMQDYPLRHNKLRGAN
;
A
#
# COMPACT_ATOMS: atom_id res chain seq x y z
N GLY A 1 -15.54 -13.44 -1.84
CA GLY A 1 -14.45 -14.02 -2.63
C GLY A 1 -14.45 -13.41 -4.00
N TYR A 2 -13.32 -12.84 -4.43
CA TYR A 2 -12.81 -12.72 -5.80
C TYR A 2 -11.40 -12.12 -5.67
N GLY A 3 -10.37 -12.84 -6.14
CA GLY A 3 -9.03 -12.28 -6.36
C GLY A 3 -7.87 -12.71 -5.47
N LEU A 4 -7.99 -13.78 -4.67
CA LEU A 4 -6.82 -14.51 -4.15
C LEU A 4 -6.27 -15.41 -5.27
N PHE A 5 -5.50 -14.89 -6.22
CA PHE A 5 -4.73 -15.77 -7.13
C PHE A 5 -3.52 -15.07 -7.77
N ASN A 6 -2.41 -15.00 -7.02
CA ASN A 6 -1.09 -15.48 -7.45
C ASN A 6 -0.12 -15.55 -6.24
N LYS A 7 0.50 -16.73 -6.05
CA LYS A 7 1.31 -17.25 -4.91
C LYS A 7 2.69 -16.55 -4.69
N PRO A 8 3.55 -16.87 -3.68
CA PRO A 8 3.42 -17.73 -2.48
C PRO A 8 3.53 -16.86 -1.20
N ASN A 9 2.37 -16.49 -0.68
CA ASN A 9 2.13 -15.65 0.50
C ASN A 9 3.09 -14.46 0.64
N GLY A 10 3.13 -13.56 -0.34
CA GLY A 10 3.85 -12.27 -0.32
C GLY A 10 3.47 -11.30 0.81
N ILE A 11 3.00 -11.84 1.94
CA ILE A 11 2.83 -11.23 3.24
C ILE A 11 4.21 -11.23 3.91
N VAL A 12 4.88 -10.09 3.87
CA VAL A 12 6.09 -9.88 4.67
C VAL A 12 5.64 -9.45 6.06
N TRP A 13 5.70 -10.36 7.02
CA TRP A 13 5.52 -10.02 8.42
C TRP A 13 6.76 -9.27 8.91
N GLN A 14 6.60 -7.99 9.19
CA GLN A 14 7.66 -7.15 9.74
C GLN A 14 7.40 -6.95 11.23
N GLY A 15 8.33 -7.42 12.07
CA GLY A 15 8.35 -7.01 13.48
C GLY A 15 8.65 -5.52 13.62
N LEU A 16 8.43 -4.97 14.81
CA LEU A 16 8.59 -3.52 15.10
C LEU A 16 9.92 -2.95 14.60
N ASN A 17 11.04 -3.66 14.80
CA ASN A 17 12.37 -3.21 14.39
C ASN A 17 12.52 -3.22 12.87
N GLY A 18 12.04 -4.27 12.19
CA GLY A 18 12.08 -4.33 10.72
C GLY A 18 11.25 -3.24 10.06
N ALA A 19 10.08 -2.91 10.63
CA ALA A 19 9.26 -1.81 10.18
C ALA A 19 9.97 -0.45 10.37
N ARG A 20 10.61 -0.24 11.53
CA ARG A 20 11.42 0.98 11.79
C ARG A 20 12.56 1.13 10.79
N ASP A 21 13.30 0.07 10.53
CA ASP A 21 14.42 0.10 9.58
C ASP A 21 13.94 0.42 8.16
N ALA A 22 12.81 -0.16 7.74
CA ALA A 22 12.19 0.15 6.46
C ALA A 22 11.76 1.63 6.37
N ILE A 23 11.10 2.15 7.41
CA ILE A 23 10.69 3.55 7.48
C ILE A 23 11.91 4.48 7.41
N ASN A 24 12.95 4.19 8.19
CA ASN A 24 14.19 4.99 8.21
C ASN A 24 14.87 4.98 6.84
N LYS A 25 14.98 3.80 6.21
CA LYS A 25 15.53 3.68 4.86
C LYS A 25 14.75 4.52 3.85
N VAL A 26 13.41 4.45 3.88
CA VAL A 26 12.56 5.25 2.99
C VAL A 26 12.77 6.75 3.23
N HIS A 27 12.81 7.21 4.48
CA HIS A 27 12.99 8.63 4.80
C HIS A 27 14.37 9.17 4.41
N ASN A 28 15.41 8.33 4.48
CA ASN A 28 16.77 8.69 4.11
C ASN A 28 16.96 8.73 2.59
N THR A 29 16.26 7.87 1.85
CA THR A 29 16.39 7.80 0.39
C THR A 29 15.43 8.73 -0.35
N TYR A 30 14.21 8.91 0.17
CA TYR A 30 13.13 9.58 -0.54
C TYR A 30 12.55 10.75 0.26
N GLU A 31 12.15 11.79 -0.45
CA GLU A 31 11.12 12.72 0.02
C GLU A 31 9.76 12.09 -0.30
N ASN A 32 9.08 11.60 0.73
CA ASN A 32 7.80 10.93 0.59
C ASN A 32 6.64 11.88 0.86
N ARG A 33 5.67 11.93 -0.06
CA ARG A 33 4.36 12.55 0.13
C ARG A 33 3.30 11.45 0.13
N ASN A 34 2.87 11.07 1.33
CA ASN A 34 1.75 10.15 1.50
C ASN A 34 0.43 10.92 1.49
N GLN A 35 -0.55 10.37 0.79
CA GLN A 35 -1.92 10.89 0.72
C GLN A 35 -2.88 9.78 1.14
N LEU A 36 -3.80 10.10 2.05
CA LEU A 36 -4.96 9.25 2.35
C LEU A 36 -6.07 9.63 1.37
N LEU A 37 -6.42 8.73 0.46
CA LEU A 37 -7.40 8.97 -0.59
C LEU A 37 -8.83 8.71 -0.09
N SER A 38 -9.04 7.64 0.68
CA SER A 38 -10.32 7.35 1.34
C SER A 38 -10.12 6.44 2.54
N TYR A 39 -11.10 6.38 3.44
CA TYR A 39 -11.06 5.51 4.60
C TYR A 39 -12.46 5.11 5.07
N ALA A 40 -12.53 4.02 5.82
CA ALA A 40 -13.74 3.58 6.53
C ALA A 40 -13.34 3.02 7.89
N VAL A 41 -14.14 3.27 8.93
CA VAL A 41 -13.83 2.82 10.30
C VAL A 41 -15.03 2.07 10.86
N SER A 42 -14.77 0.95 11.53
CA SER A 42 -15.75 0.25 12.34
C SER A 42 -15.28 0.20 13.79
N TYR A 43 -15.94 0.98 14.65
CA TYR A 43 -15.63 1.05 16.07
C TYR A 43 -15.94 -0.26 16.80
N ASP A 44 -17.07 -0.89 16.46
CA ASP A 44 -17.52 -2.14 17.09
C ASP A 44 -16.56 -3.28 16.80
N HIS A 45 -16.06 -3.37 15.56
CA HIS A 45 -15.11 -4.40 15.15
C HIS A 45 -13.65 -4.02 15.42
N LYS A 46 -13.39 -2.77 15.85
CA LYS A 46 -12.04 -2.23 16.07
C LYS A 46 -11.15 -2.35 14.82
N LEU A 47 -11.71 -1.99 13.66
CA LEU A 47 -11.04 -2.04 12.36
C LEU A 47 -11.10 -0.69 11.65
N ALA A 48 -10.06 -0.37 10.87
CA ALA A 48 -10.09 0.70 9.88
C ALA A 48 -9.55 0.21 8.54
N PHE A 49 -10.21 0.62 7.46
CA PHE A 49 -9.77 0.44 6.10
C PHE A 49 -9.24 1.78 5.57
N GLN A 50 -8.12 1.74 4.85
CA GLN A 50 -7.47 2.92 4.31
C GLN A 50 -7.13 2.68 2.84
N HIS A 51 -7.37 3.67 2.00
CA HIS A 51 -6.86 3.73 0.64
C HIS A 51 -5.83 4.85 0.60
N TRP A 52 -4.59 4.54 0.22
CA TRP A 52 -3.47 5.45 0.29
C TRP A 52 -2.73 5.51 -1.05
N ARG A 53 -2.08 6.65 -1.28
CA ARG A 53 -1.12 6.88 -2.36
C ARG A 53 0.17 7.41 -1.77
N ALA A 54 1.30 6.90 -2.23
CA ALA A 54 2.63 7.37 -1.90
C ALA A 54 3.30 7.89 -3.17
N ASP A 55 3.62 9.19 -3.16
CA ASP A 55 4.45 9.83 -4.16
C ASP A 55 5.85 10.01 -3.58
N THR A 56 6.88 9.46 -4.22
CA THR A 56 8.26 9.61 -3.76
C THR A 56 9.14 10.27 -4.81
N VAL A 57 10.02 11.15 -4.33
CA VAL A 57 11.12 11.72 -5.11
C VAL A 57 12.41 11.33 -4.42
N GLU A 58 13.42 10.87 -5.15
CA GLU A 58 14.74 10.60 -4.56
C GLU A 58 15.34 11.89 -3.99
N ARG A 59 15.82 11.86 -2.75
CA ARG A 59 16.47 13.04 -2.13
C ARG A 59 17.70 13.44 -2.93
N GLY A 60 17.73 14.71 -3.36
CA GLY A 60 18.82 15.26 -4.17
C GLY A 60 18.78 14.88 -5.66
N GLY A 61 17.74 14.16 -6.10
CA GLY A 61 17.53 13.79 -7.50
C GLY A 61 16.35 14.50 -8.15
N SER A 62 16.30 14.47 -9.48
CA SER A 62 15.12 14.87 -10.28
C SER A 62 14.22 13.67 -10.65
N LYS A 63 14.64 12.44 -10.31
CA LYS A 63 13.86 11.24 -10.62
C LYS A 63 12.72 11.08 -9.63
N ARG A 64 11.51 11.32 -10.15
CA ARG A 64 10.27 10.93 -9.49
C ARG A 64 10.12 9.42 -9.62
N ALA A 65 9.97 8.72 -8.50
CA ALA A 65 9.57 7.33 -8.54
C ALA A 65 8.09 7.26 -8.97
N GLN A 66 7.69 6.15 -9.58
CA GLN A 66 6.29 5.94 -9.93
C GLN A 66 5.44 5.98 -8.65
N SER A 67 4.32 6.71 -8.69
CA SER A 67 3.37 6.75 -7.58
C SER A 67 2.88 5.34 -7.27
N ILE A 68 2.86 4.98 -5.99
CA ILE A 68 2.39 3.68 -5.53
C ILE A 68 1.06 3.90 -4.81
N GLU A 69 0.06 3.10 -5.13
CA GLU A 69 -1.22 3.09 -4.42
C GLU A 69 -1.40 1.78 -3.68
N GLY A 70 -2.22 1.82 -2.63
CA GLY A 70 -2.51 0.63 -1.88
C GLY A 70 -3.70 0.74 -0.94
N LEU A 71 -4.13 -0.42 -0.49
CA LEU A 71 -5.15 -0.59 0.53
C LEU A 71 -4.50 -1.03 1.84
N GLY A 72 -5.05 -0.58 2.95
CA GLY A 72 -4.62 -0.92 4.30
C GLY A 72 -5.80 -1.39 5.14
N LEU A 73 -5.60 -2.43 5.93
CA LEU A 73 -6.47 -2.81 7.05
C LEU A 73 -5.68 -2.60 8.34
N VAL A 74 -6.21 -1.78 9.23
CA VAL A 74 -5.65 -1.49 10.55
C VAL A 74 -6.54 -2.13 11.60
N CYS A 75 -5.95 -2.98 12.45
CA CYS A 75 -6.64 -3.62 13.56
C CYS A 75 -6.25 -2.94 14.86
N PHE A 76 -7.22 -2.58 15.68
CA PHE A 76 -7.00 -1.96 16.98
C PHE A 76 -7.25 -2.95 18.13
N ASN A 77 -6.57 -2.75 19.25
CA ASN A 77 -6.89 -3.43 20.50
C ASN A 77 -8.08 -2.75 21.23
N GLU A 78 -8.43 -3.27 22.41
CA GLU A 78 -9.53 -2.73 23.23
C GLU A 78 -9.34 -1.26 23.62
N HIS A 79 -8.09 -0.80 23.74
CA HIS A 79 -7.71 0.56 24.05
C HIS A 79 -7.54 1.47 22.82
N LEU A 80 -8.01 1.04 21.64
CA LEU A 80 -7.88 1.77 20.37
C LEU A 80 -6.42 2.02 19.94
N GLN A 81 -5.48 1.20 20.39
CA GLN A 81 -4.10 1.22 19.92
C GLN A 81 -3.96 0.28 18.72
N ILE A 82 -3.14 0.66 17.74
CA ILE A 82 -2.86 -0.18 16.58
C ILE A 82 -2.15 -1.45 17.04
N ARG A 83 -2.74 -2.60 16.73
CA ARG A 83 -2.17 -3.92 16.99
C ARG A 83 -1.50 -4.48 15.75
N ASP A 84 -2.23 -4.47 14.63
CA ASP A 84 -1.75 -4.99 13.34
C ASP A 84 -2.07 -4.01 12.22
N ILE A 85 -1.23 -4.01 11.20
CA ILE A 85 -1.46 -3.32 9.93
C ILE A 85 -1.20 -4.33 8.80
N TYR A 86 -2.18 -4.49 7.93
CA TYR A 86 -2.07 -5.26 6.70
C TYR A 86 -2.10 -4.30 5.53
N THR A 87 -1.10 -4.32 4.67
CA THR A 87 -1.01 -3.45 3.49
C THR A 87 -0.97 -4.26 2.21
N PHE A 88 -1.63 -3.74 1.19
CA PHE A 88 -1.71 -4.33 -0.14
C PHE A 88 -1.37 -3.25 -1.15
N VAL A 89 -0.29 -3.45 -1.91
CA VAL A 89 0.06 -2.56 -3.02
C VAL A 89 -0.86 -2.89 -4.19
N MET A 90 -1.57 -1.89 -4.70
CA MET A 90 -2.37 -2.01 -5.91
C MET A 90 -1.42 -2.02 -7.11
N GLN A 91 -1.46 -3.11 -7.87
CA GLN A 91 -0.84 -3.15 -9.19
C GLN A 91 -1.88 -2.67 -10.22
N ASP A 92 -1.40 -2.04 -11.29
CA ASP A 92 -2.24 -1.75 -12.45
C ASP A 92 -2.92 -3.05 -12.89
N TYR A 93 -4.26 -3.03 -12.95
CA TYR A 93 -4.99 -4.14 -13.52
C TYR A 93 -4.55 -4.25 -14.98
N PRO A 94 -4.00 -5.38 -15.47
CA PRO A 94 -3.66 -5.51 -16.86
C PRO A 94 -4.98 -5.47 -17.62
N LEU A 95 -5.37 -4.28 -18.10
CA LEU A 95 -6.38 -4.15 -19.11
C LEU A 95 -5.88 -5.03 -20.24
N ARG A 96 -6.54 -6.16 -20.48
CA ARG A 96 -6.30 -6.96 -21.68
C ARG A 96 -6.32 -5.95 -22.81
N HIS A 97 -5.17 -5.71 -23.43
CA HIS A 97 -5.12 -4.93 -24.64
C HIS A 97 -6.06 -5.63 -25.59
N ASN A 98 -7.26 -5.09 -25.73
CA ASN A 98 -8.15 -5.37 -26.82
C ASN A 98 -7.37 -4.91 -28.05
N LYS A 99 -6.59 -5.83 -28.64
CA LYS A 99 -6.30 -5.82 -30.07
C LYS A 99 -7.63 -5.96 -30.80
N LEU A 100 -8.47 -4.93 -30.71
CA LEU A 100 -9.58 -4.74 -31.61
C LEU A 100 -8.94 -4.26 -32.91
N ARG A 101 -8.77 -5.25 -33.80
CA ARG A 101 -8.91 -5.12 -35.25
C ARG A 101 -7.96 -4.13 -35.93
N GLY A 102 -6.76 -4.62 -36.22
CA GLY A 102 -6.19 -4.40 -37.55
C GLY A 102 -6.98 -5.27 -38.53
N ALA A 103 -8.10 -4.73 -39.01
CA ALA A 103 -8.76 -5.18 -40.23
C ALA A 103 -8.69 -4.00 -41.20
N ASN A 104 -7.61 -3.96 -41.97
CA ASN A 104 -7.52 -3.29 -43.26
C ASN A 104 -7.13 -4.37 -44.27
#